data_AF-Q573A0-F1
#
_entry.id   AF-Q573A0-F1
#
_cell.length_a   1.000
_cell.length_b   1.000
_cell.length_c   1.000
_cell.angle_alpha   90.00
_cell.angle_beta   90.00
_cell.angle_gamma   90.00
#
_symmetry.space_group_name_H-M   'P 1'
#
loop_
_entity.id
_entity.type
_entity.pdbx_description
1 polymer ?
#
loop_
_entity_poly.entity_id
_entity_poly.type
_entity_poly.pdbx_seq_one_letter_code
_entity_poly.pdbx_strand_id
1 'polypeptide(L)' 'THWKHGGIVGVLGYGGGVIGRYCDRPDLFPEVAHFHTMRVNQPSSKFYTTEVLKQLCDIWEKRG' A
#
# COMPACT_ATOMS: atom_id res chain seq x y z
N THR A 1 2.00 6.38 18.81
CA THR A 1 2.08 5.75 17.46
C THR A 1 3.49 5.21 17.28
N HIS A 2 3.68 4.05 16.65
CA HIS A 2 4.98 3.39 16.42
C HIS A 2 5.45 3.50 14.96
N TRP A 3 5.10 4.63 14.35
CA TRP A 3 5.46 4.95 12.98
C TRP A 3 6.19 6.27 12.96
N LYS A 4 7.27 6.34 12.18
CA LYS A 4 7.96 7.60 11.91
C LYS A 4 7.02 8.56 11.18
N HIS A 5 7.27 9.86 11.36
CA HIS A 5 6.54 10.89 10.65
C HIS A 5 6.83 10.82 9.15
N GLY A 6 5.77 10.91 8.33
CA GLY A 6 5.86 10.97 6.87
C GLY A 6 6.50 9.76 6.20
N GLY A 7 6.99 10.02 4.99
CA GLY A 7 7.59 9.06 4.05
C GLY A 7 7.17 9.38 2.61
N ILE A 8 8.12 9.78 1.77
CA ILE A 8 7.86 10.13 0.36
C ILE A 8 8.34 8.98 -0.52
N VAL A 9 7.38 8.29 -1.13
CA VAL A 9 7.59 7.22 -2.11
C VAL A 9 6.49 7.33 -3.18
N GLY A 10 6.73 6.79 -4.37
CA GLY A 10 5.79 6.87 -5.48
C GLY A 10 6.20 6.00 -6.66
N VAL A 11 5.46 6.13 -7.76
CA VAL A 11 5.77 5.47 -9.03
C VAL A 11 6.16 6.52 -10.07
N LEU A 12 7.06 6.16 -10.99
CA LEU A 12 7.53 7.08 -12.03
C LEU A 12 6.35 7.65 -12.84
N GLY A 13 6.35 8.96 -13.06
CA GLY A 13 5.29 9.67 -13.79
C GLY A 13 4.11 10.14 -12.92
N TYR A 14 3.99 9.72 -11.65
CA TYR A 14 2.90 10.14 -10.76
C TYR A 14 3.43 10.80 -9.48
N GLY A 15 2.85 11.95 -9.12
CA GLY A 15 3.21 12.69 -7.89
C GLY A 15 2.47 12.24 -6.62
N GLY A 16 1.67 11.18 -6.68
CA GLY A 16 0.87 10.69 -5.56
C GLY A 16 0.29 9.30 -5.82
N GLY A 17 -0.45 8.77 -4.84
CA GLY A 17 -1.06 7.43 -4.90
C GLY A 17 -0.37 6.38 -4.01
N VAL A 18 0.84 6.66 -3.52
CA VAL A 18 1.53 5.83 -2.52
C VAL A 18 1.80 6.67 -1.28
N ILE A 19 1.46 6.15 -0.11
CA ILE A 19 1.72 6.78 1.19
C ILE A 19 2.88 6.04 1.85
N GLY A 20 4.04 6.68 1.93
CA GLY A 20 5.18 6.14 2.65
C GLY A 20 4.93 6.09 4.16
N ARG A 21 5.35 4.98 4.76
CA ARG A 21 5.28 4.75 6.20
C ARG A 21 6.39 3.79 6.60
N TYR A 22 7.03 4.10 7.72
CA TYR A 22 8.20 3.40 8.23
C TYR A 22 8.07 3.15 9.74
N CYS A 23 8.37 1.94 10.20
CA CYS A 23 8.36 1.61 11.62
C CYS A 23 9.43 2.42 12.37
N ASP A 24 9.13 2.84 13.61
CA ASP A 24 10.10 3.52 14.48
C ASP A 24 11.10 2.56 15.14
N ARG A 25 10.80 1.25 15.16
CA ARG A 25 11.62 0.16 15.70
C ARG A 25 11.83 -0.99 14.70
N PRO A 26 12.51 -0.74 13.57
CA PRO A 26 12.78 -1.77 12.56
C PRO A 26 13.72 -2.88 13.08
N ASP A 27 14.45 -2.64 14.17
CA ASP A 27 15.26 -3.64 14.87
C ASP A 27 14.42 -4.74 15.52
N LEU A 28 13.24 -4.37 16.02
CA LEU A 28 12.30 -5.31 16.64
C LEU A 28 11.29 -5.87 15.63
N PHE A 29 10.92 -5.07 14.62
CA PHE A 29 9.86 -5.40 13.66
C PHE A 29 10.35 -5.22 12.20
N PRO A 30 11.31 -6.05 11.74
CA PRO A 30 11.91 -5.88 10.43
C PRO A 30 10.91 -6.04 9.28
N GLU A 31 9.92 -6.93 9.41
CA GLU A 31 8.90 -7.20 8.38
C GLU A 31 8.00 -5.99 8.04
N VAL A 32 7.93 -5.00 8.94
CA VAL A 32 7.18 -3.75 8.73
C VAL A 32 8.08 -2.53 8.80
N ALA A 33 9.40 -2.71 8.63
CA ALA A 33 10.33 -1.60 8.53
C ALA A 33 9.86 -0.60 7.46
N HIS A 34 9.36 -1.12 6.33
CA HIS A 34 8.63 -0.40 5.30
C HIS A 34 7.19 -0.94 5.24
N PHE A 35 6.18 -0.07 5.34
CA PHE A 35 4.78 -0.51 5.36
C PHE A 35 3.88 0.46 4.60
N HIS A 36 4.13 0.59 3.30
CA HIS A 36 3.53 1.62 2.45
C HIS A 36 2.07 1.27 2.09
N THR A 37 1.22 2.29 1.96
CA THR A 37 -0.16 2.11 1.50
C THR A 37 -0.29 2.57 0.06
N MET A 38 -0.83 1.70 -0.81
CA MET A 38 -1.22 2.06 -2.18
C MET A 38 -2.70 2.41 -2.26
N ARG A 39 -3.02 3.50 -2.97
CA ARG A 39 -4.40 3.88 -3.29
C ARG A 39 -4.73 3.42 -4.70
N VAL A 40 -5.65 2.46 -4.80
CA VAL A 40 -6.15 1.91 -6.07
C VAL A 40 -7.50 2.54 -6.40
N ASN A 41 -7.70 2.93 -7.66
CA ASN A 41 -8.93 3.59 -8.09
C ASN A 41 -10.09 2.60 -8.14
N GLN A 42 -11.14 2.86 -7.34
CA GLN A 42 -12.36 2.05 -7.31
C GLN A 42 -13.33 2.42 -8.45
N PRO A 43 -14.20 1.49 -8.90
CA PRO A 43 -15.32 1.82 -9.78
C PRO A 43 -16.33 2.73 -9.08
N SER A 44 -17.06 3.52 -9.88
CA SER A 44 -18.14 4.38 -9.36
C SER A 44 -19.15 3.54 -8.57
N SER A 45 -19.52 4.05 -7.40
CA SER A 45 -20.44 3.38 -6.47
C SER A 45 -20.02 1.96 -6.03
N LYS A 46 -18.74 1.56 -6.22
CA LYS A 46 -18.15 0.31 -5.70
C LYS A 46 -18.85 -0.98 -6.16
N PHE A 47 -19.42 -1.01 -7.36
CA PHE A 47 -19.92 -2.25 -7.95
C PHE A 47 -18.76 -3.06 -8.54
N TYR A 48 -18.61 -4.32 -8.13
CA TYR A 48 -17.54 -5.21 -8.58
C TYR A 48 -18.09 -6.54 -9.06
N THR A 49 -17.37 -7.17 -9.98
CA THR A 49 -17.47 -8.63 -10.20
C THR A 49 -16.50 -9.34 -9.26
N THR A 50 -16.81 -10.59 -8.91
CA THR A 50 -15.91 -11.42 -8.09
C THR A 50 -14.58 -11.68 -8.78
N GLU A 51 -14.55 -11.71 -10.11
CA GLU A 51 -13.34 -11.85 -10.92
C GLU A 51 -12.34 -10.71 -10.66
N VAL A 52 -12.79 -9.46 -10.74
CA VAL A 52 -11.92 -8.29 -10.52
C VAL A 52 -11.37 -8.26 -9.10
N LEU A 53 -12.18 -8.62 -8.10
CA LEU A 53 -11.72 -8.66 -6.70
C LEU A 53 -10.67 -9.75 -6.48
N LYS A 54 -10.87 -10.95 -7.06
CA LYS A 54 -9.88 -12.04 -6.96
C LYS A 54 -8.56 -11.65 -7.60
N GLN A 55 -8.59 -11.05 -8.79
CA GLN A 55 -7.38 -10.57 -9.46
C GLN A 55 -6.63 -9.53 -8.61
N LEU A 56 -7.34 -8.60 -7.96
CA LEU A 56 -6.72 -7.63 -7.07
C LEU A 56 -6.08 -8.31 -5.85
N CYS A 57 -6.77 -9.28 -5.23
CA CYS A 57 -6.23 -10.07 -4.13
C CYS A 57 -4.98 -10.84 -4.53
N ASP A 58 -4.98 -11.52 -5.68
CA ASP A 58 -3.84 -12.31 -6.16
C ASP A 58 -2.59 -11.44 -6.38
N ILE A 59 -2.76 -10.20 -6.86
CA ILE A 59 -1.67 -9.23 -7.01
C ILE A 59 -1.15 -8.80 -5.64
N TRP A 60 -2.05 -8.45 -4.71
CA TRP A 60 -1.69 -7.96 -3.38
C TRP A 60 -1.02 -9.04 -2.53
N GLU A 61 -1.53 -10.27 -2.53
CA GLU A 61 -0.94 -11.41 -1.81
C GLU A 61 0.52 -11.65 -2.20
N LYS A 62 0.85 -11.44 -3.48
CA LYS A 62 2.21 -11.66 -4.00
C LYS A 62 3.18 -10.52 -3.72
N ARG A 63 2.69 -9.29 -3.53
CA ARG A 63 3.51 -8.06 -3.59
C ARG A 63 3.35 -7.14 -2.38
N GLY A 64 2.34 -7.38 -1.55
CA GLY A 64 2.04 -6.62 -0.33
C GLY A 64 2.84 -7.06 0.87
#